data_AF-A0A9E2A523-F1
#
_entry.id   AF-A0A9E2A523-F1
#
_cell.length_a   1.000
_cell.length_b   1.000
_cell.length_c   1.000
_cell.angle_alpha   90.00
_cell.angle_beta   90.00
_cell.angle_gamma   90.00
#
_symmetry.space_group_name_H-M   'P 1'
#
loop_
_entity.id
_entity.type
_entity.pdbx_description
1 polymer ?
#
loop_
_entity_poly.entity_id
_entity_poly.type
_entity_poly.pdbx_seq_one_letter_code
_entity_poly.pdbx_strand_id
1 'polypeptide(L)'
;AGTATKMVLNMLSTGAMVRLGKVYDNLMVDVRASNEKLVERSVRILEAITGCARAEAEKALESCDGDLKTAVVSQQKNLSPADAGRLLATAGGNLRRALEQESEP
;
A
#
# COMPACT_ATOMS: atom_id res chain seq x y z
N ALA A 1 -13.53 -32.25 2.85
CA ALA A 1 -13.44 -31.64 1.50
C ALA A 1 -13.22 -30.12 1.56
N GLY A 2 -14.06 -29.35 2.27
CA GLY A 2 -13.98 -27.88 2.24
C GLY A 2 -12.67 -27.24 2.72
N THR A 3 -11.99 -27.81 3.72
CA THR A 3 -10.75 -27.24 4.27
C THR A 3 -9.59 -27.28 3.29
N ALA A 4 -9.43 -28.40 2.56
CA ALA A 4 -8.38 -28.56 1.55
C ALA A 4 -8.60 -27.61 0.37
N THR A 5 -9.83 -27.53 -0.15
CA THR A 5 -10.19 -26.60 -1.24
C THR A 5 -9.98 -25.15 -0.83
N LYS A 6 -10.35 -24.77 0.40
CA LYS A 6 -10.11 -23.41 0.93
C LYS A 6 -8.62 -23.08 0.98
N MET A 7 -7.78 -24.01 1.44
CA MET A 7 -6.33 -23.80 1.47
C MET A 7 -5.76 -23.58 0.07
N VAL A 8 -6.15 -24.41 -0.89
CA VAL A 8 -5.69 -24.27 -2.30
C VAL A 8 -6.12 -22.92 -2.89
N LEU A 9 -7.39 -22.53 -2.70
CA LEU A 9 -7.90 -21.24 -3.20
C LEU A 9 -7.21 -20.04 -2.54
N ASN A 10 -6.97 -20.11 -1.24
CA ASN A 10 -6.23 -19.07 -0.52
C ASN A 10 -4.80 -18.96 -1.05
N MET A 11 -4.11 -20.08 -1.26
CA MET A 11 -2.74 -20.08 -1.79
C MET A 11 -2.67 -19.45 -3.18
N LEU A 12 -3.58 -19.83 -4.09
CA LEU A 12 -3.63 -19.28 -5.44
C LEU A 12 -3.94 -17.77 -5.46
N SER A 13 -4.95 -17.34 -4.68
CA SER A 13 -5.34 -15.92 -4.62
C SER A 13 -4.27 -15.06 -3.94
N THR A 14 -3.66 -15.52 -2.84
CA THR A 14 -2.53 -14.84 -2.21
C THR A 14 -1.33 -14.76 -3.16
N GLY A 15 -0.98 -15.86 -3.84
CA GLY A 15 0.10 -15.86 -4.83
C GLY A 15 -0.13 -14.86 -5.96
N ALA A 16 -1.36 -14.77 -6.49
CA ALA A 16 -1.73 -13.79 -7.50
C ALA A 16 -1.62 -12.34 -6.97
N MET A 17 -2.10 -12.05 -5.76
CA MET A 17 -2.02 -10.72 -5.16
C MET A 17 -0.57 -10.26 -4.90
N VAL A 18 0.31 -11.18 -4.50
CA VAL A 18 1.75 -10.91 -4.35
C VAL A 18 2.37 -10.54 -5.70
N ARG A 19 2.10 -11.32 -6.76
CA ARG A 19 2.64 -11.02 -8.11
C ARG A 19 2.14 -9.69 -8.68
N LEU A 20 0.92 -9.28 -8.32
CA LEU A 20 0.34 -7.99 -8.72
C LEU A 20 0.84 -6.80 -7.88
N GLY A 21 1.75 -7.00 -6.93
CA GLY A 21 2.29 -5.91 -6.10
C GLY A 21 1.27 -5.31 -5.12
N LYS A 22 0.20 -6.05 -4.81
CA LYS A 22 -0.82 -5.66 -3.80
C LYS A 22 -0.39 -5.96 -2.37
N VAL A 23 0.74 -6.65 -2.22
CA VAL A 23 1.40 -6.96 -0.95
C VAL A 23 2.80 -6.34 -1.01
N TYR A 24 3.15 -5.58 0.01
CA TYR A 24 4.51 -5.10 0.23
C TYR A 24 5.07 -5.84 1.43
N ASP A 25 6.11 -6.64 1.19
CA ASP A 25 6.63 -7.60 2.15
C ASP A 25 5.56 -8.59 2.63
N ASN A 26 5.12 -8.53 3.89
CA ASN A 26 3.99 -9.30 4.43
C ASN A 26 2.72 -8.46 4.65
N LEU A 27 2.73 -7.18 4.25
CA LEU A 27 1.66 -6.22 4.49
C LEU A 27 0.78 -6.07 3.24
N MET A 28 -0.53 -6.24 3.42
CA MET A 28 -1.49 -5.96 2.36
C MET A 28 -1.65 -4.45 2.23
N VAL A 29 -1.15 -3.90 1.13
CA VAL A 29 -1.11 -2.45 0.89
C VAL A 29 -2.27 -1.96 0.04
N ASP A 30 -3.03 -2.86 -0.61
CA ASP A 30 -4.24 -2.55 -1.38
C ASP A 30 -5.47 -2.35 -0.46
N VAL A 31 -5.36 -1.43 0.50
CA VAL A 31 -6.39 -1.15 1.50
C VAL A 31 -6.85 0.30 1.37
N ARG A 32 -8.16 0.50 1.22
CA ARG A 32 -8.80 1.81 1.38
C ARG A 32 -9.34 1.95 2.80
N ALA A 33 -8.95 3.02 3.46
CA ALA A 33 -9.35 3.33 4.83
C ALA A 33 -10.80 3.86 4.88
N SER A 34 -11.78 2.98 4.70
CA SER A 34 -13.21 3.34 4.66
C SER A 34 -13.93 3.25 6.02
N ASN A 35 -13.29 2.69 7.04
CA ASN A 35 -13.83 2.62 8.40
C ASN A 35 -12.70 2.79 9.41
N GLU A 36 -13.05 3.11 10.65
CA GLU A 36 -12.09 3.40 11.74
C GLU A 36 -11.06 2.28 11.94
N LYS A 37 -11.48 1.01 11.83
CA LYS A 37 -10.57 -0.15 11.94
C LYS A 37 -9.55 -0.19 10.79
N LEU A 38 -9.98 0.13 9.57
CA LEU A 38 -9.11 0.17 8.40
C LEU A 38 -8.22 1.41 8.41
N VAL A 39 -8.70 2.56 8.91
CA VAL A 39 -7.88 3.75 9.15
C VAL A 39 -6.74 3.41 10.11
N GLU A 40 -7.05 2.87 11.29
CA GLU A 40 -6.06 2.46 12.29
C GLU A 40 -5.04 1.47 11.71
N ARG A 41 -5.51 0.50 10.92
CA ARG A 41 -4.63 -0.47 10.25
C ARG A 41 -3.73 0.21 9.22
N SER A 42 -4.27 1.11 8.40
CA SER A 42 -3.51 1.83 7.38
C SER A 42 -2.45 2.72 7.99
N VAL A 43 -2.76 3.43 9.09
CA VAL A 43 -1.80 4.24 9.85
C VAL A 43 -0.64 3.39 10.34
N ARG A 44 -0.90 2.23 10.97
CA ARG A 44 0.16 1.32 11.44
C ARG A 44 1.03 0.77 10.32
N ILE A 45 0.42 0.45 9.16
CA ILE A 45 1.18 -0.01 8.00
C ILE A 45 2.06 1.11 7.46
N LEU A 46 1.53 2.34 7.41
CA LEU A 46 2.26 3.51 6.96
C LEU A 46 3.46 3.77 7.87
N GLU A 47 3.26 3.81 9.19
CA GLU A 47 4.33 3.92 10.20
C GLU A 47 5.37 2.80 10.04
N ALA A 48 4.96 1.55 9.82
CA ALA A 48 5.87 0.43 9.67
C ALA A 48 6.73 0.51 8.38
N ILE A 49 6.20 1.10 7.31
CA ILE A 49 6.90 1.20 6.02
C ILE A 49 7.78 2.46 5.95
N THR A 50 7.27 3.61 6.41
CA THR A 50 7.94 4.90 6.26
C THR A 50 8.70 5.33 7.52
N GLY A 51 8.38 4.76 8.68
CA GLY A 51 8.92 5.17 9.98
C GLY A 51 8.42 6.53 10.45
N CYS A 52 7.38 7.10 9.83
CA CYS A 52 6.86 8.41 10.19
C CYS A 52 6.06 8.38 11.50
N ALA A 53 5.83 9.56 12.07
CA ALA A 53 4.98 9.68 13.26
C ALA A 53 3.50 9.48 12.91
N ARG A 54 2.73 8.97 13.87
CA ARG A 54 1.29 8.75 13.72
C ARG A 54 0.52 9.93 13.12
N ALA A 55 0.79 11.14 13.63
CA ALA A 55 0.11 12.35 13.17
C ALA A 55 0.44 12.69 11.70
N GLU A 56 1.62 12.33 11.22
CA GLU A 56 1.99 12.49 9.81
C GLU A 56 1.33 11.41 8.95
N ALA A 57 1.28 10.17 9.47
CA ALA A 57 0.60 9.07 8.81
C ALA A 57 -0.90 9.34 8.61
N GLU A 58 -1.59 9.85 9.63
CA GLU A 58 -3.00 10.23 9.56
C GLU A 58 -3.23 11.34 8.52
N LYS A 59 -2.42 12.40 8.54
CA LYS A 59 -2.50 13.51 7.56
C LYS A 59 -2.25 13.05 6.14
N ALA A 60 -1.24 12.20 5.92
CA ALA A 60 -0.93 11.65 4.60
C ALA A 60 -2.08 10.78 4.08
N LEU A 61 -2.69 9.97 4.95
CA LEU A 61 -3.82 9.12 4.60
C LEU A 61 -5.08 9.94 4.26
N GLU A 62 -5.38 10.99 5.04
CA GLU A 62 -6.47 11.93 4.74
C GLU A 62 -6.25 12.67 3.42
N SER A 63 -5.03 13.15 3.18
CA SER A 63 -4.66 13.85 1.93
C SER A 63 -4.76 12.97 0.69
N CYS A 64 -4.70 11.64 0.86
CA CYS A 64 -4.77 10.65 -0.20
C CYS A 64 -6.14 9.95 -0.29
N ASP A 65 -7.21 10.53 0.28
CA ASP A 65 -8.58 9.97 0.26
C ASP A 65 -8.64 8.51 0.78
N GLY A 66 -7.79 8.20 1.78
CA GLY A 66 -7.73 6.89 2.39
C GLY A 66 -7.01 5.81 1.58
N ASP A 67 -6.35 6.14 0.46
CA ASP A 67 -5.51 5.21 -0.29
C ASP A 67 -4.11 5.09 0.33
N LEU A 68 -3.85 3.94 0.95
CA LEU A 68 -2.60 3.65 1.62
C LEU A 68 -1.39 3.64 0.68
N LYS A 69 -1.51 3.14 -0.55
CA LYS A 69 -0.36 3.07 -1.47
C LYS A 69 0.11 4.46 -1.87
N THR A 70 -0.85 5.31 -2.21
CA THR A 70 -0.59 6.70 -2.59
C THR A 70 0.00 7.47 -1.40
N ALA A 71 -0.52 7.24 -0.18
CA ALA A 71 0.03 7.83 1.04
C ALA A 71 1.47 7.40 1.34
N VAL A 72 1.81 6.11 1.15
CA VAL A 72 3.20 5.63 1.31
C VAL A 72 4.15 6.33 0.33
N VAL A 73 3.78 6.37 -0.97
CA VAL A 73 4.64 6.99 -2.00
C VAL A 73 4.77 8.50 -1.75
N SER A 74 3.66 9.17 -1.45
CA SER A 74 3.64 10.60 -1.12
C SER A 74 4.57 10.91 0.06
N GLN A 75 4.50 10.12 1.14
CA GLN A 75 5.33 10.32 2.32
C GLN A 75 6.81 10.01 2.09
N GLN A 76 7.14 8.91 1.39
CA GLN A 76 8.54 8.55 1.16
C GLN A 76 9.24 9.50 0.19
N LYS A 77 8.51 10.02 -0.80
CA LYS A 77 9.06 10.88 -1.86
C LYS A 77 8.79 12.37 -1.63
N ASN A 78 8.08 12.74 -0.55
CA ASN A 78 7.58 14.09 -0.30
C ASN A 78 6.85 14.70 -1.51
N LEU A 79 6.03 13.89 -2.19
CA LEU A 79 5.29 14.28 -3.39
C LEU A 79 3.83 14.58 -3.06
N SER A 80 3.19 15.38 -3.92
CA SER A 80 1.75 15.61 -3.82
C SER A 80 0.97 14.29 -4.01
N PRO A 81 -0.22 14.14 -3.43
CA PRO A 81 -1.06 12.95 -3.64
C PRO A 81 -1.34 12.67 -5.12
N ALA A 82 -1.45 13.72 -5.95
CA ALA A 82 -1.66 13.59 -7.39
C ALA A 82 -0.42 13.03 -8.12
N ASP A 83 0.78 13.48 -7.73
CA ASP A 83 2.05 12.98 -8.29
C ASP A 83 2.33 11.55 -7.84
N ALA A 84 2.11 11.27 -6.56
CA ALA A 84 2.22 9.92 -6.00
C ALA A 84 1.27 8.94 -6.71
N GLY A 85 0.02 9.36 -6.95
CA GLY A 85 -0.96 8.58 -7.71
C GLY A 85 -0.53 8.33 -9.15
N ARG A 86 0.08 9.32 -9.83
CA ARG A 86 0.64 9.15 -11.18
C ARG A 86 1.81 8.17 -11.21
N LEU A 87 2.76 8.30 -10.30
CA LEU A 87 3.89 7.35 -10.19
C LEU A 87 3.41 5.93 -9.92
N LEU A 88 2.44 5.78 -9.03
CA LEU A 88 1.84 4.48 -8.73
C LEU A 88 1.13 3.89 -9.96
N ALA A 89 0.43 4.72 -10.74
CA ALA A 89 -0.20 4.30 -11.99
C ALA A 89 0.83 3.85 -13.04
N THR A 90 1.92 4.61 -13.22
CA THR A 90 3.03 4.25 -14.11
C THR A 90 3.71 2.94 -13.68
N ALA A 91 3.82 2.71 -12.37
CA ALA A 91 4.35 1.48 -11.80
C ALA A 91 3.36 0.29 -11.83
N GLY A 92 2.17 0.46 -12.42
CA GLY A 92 1.15 -0.58 -12.52
C GLY A 92 0.50 -0.98 -11.18
N GLY A 93 0.45 -0.06 -10.21
CA GLY A 93 -0.11 -0.30 -8.89
C GLY A 93 0.80 -1.08 -7.94
N ASN A 94 2.07 -1.30 -8.33
CA ASN A 94 3.08 -1.99 -7.53
C ASN A 94 3.91 -0.98 -6.72
N LEU A 95 3.76 -1.03 -5.39
CA LEU A 95 4.43 -0.11 -4.48
C LEU A 95 5.96 -0.22 -4.54
N ARG A 96 6.52 -1.44 -4.66
CA ARG A 96 7.97 -1.63 -4.74
C ARG A 96 8.55 -0.97 -5.99
N ARG A 97 7.91 -1.20 -7.15
CA ARG A 97 8.34 -0.56 -8.41
C ARG A 97 8.23 0.95 -8.32
N ALA A 98 7.14 1.48 -7.75
CA ALA A 98 6.95 2.93 -7.61
C ALA A 98 8.05 3.60 -6.74
N LEU A 99 8.55 2.89 -5.71
CA LEU A 99 9.66 3.38 -4.88
C LEU A 99 11.03 3.25 -5.57
N GLU A 100 11.22 2.20 -6.37
CA GLU A 100 12.46 1.91 -7.12
C GLU A 100 12.64 2.75 -8.40
N GLN A 101 11.56 3.20 -9.05
CA GLN A 101 11.60 3.95 -10.32
C GLN A 101 12.33 5.31 -10.27
N GLU A 102 12.87 5.70 -9.13
CA GLU A 102 13.68 6.93 -8.97
C GLU A 102 15.17 6.63 -8.75
N SER A 103 15.60 5.38 -8.93
CA SER A 103 17.02 5.07 -9.10
C SER A 103 17.41 5.17 -10.56
N GLU A 104 17.45 6.39 -11.10
CA GLU A 104 18.30 6.70 -12.25
C GLU A 104 18.90 8.11 -12.06
N PRO A 105 20.24 8.21 -11.89
CA PRO A 105 20.95 9.49 -11.76
C PRO A 105 21.06 10.27 -13.08
#